data_AF-A0A0F9M0W1-F1
#
_entry.id   AF-A0A0F9M0W1-F1
#
_cell.length_a   1.000
_cell.length_b   1.000
_cell.length_c   1.000
_cell.angle_alpha   90.00
_cell.angle_beta   90.00
_cell.angle_gamma   90.00
#
_symmetry.space_group_name_H-M   'P 1'
#
loop_
_entity.id
_entity.type
_entity.pdbx_description
1 polymer ?
#
loop_
_entity_poly.entity_id
_entity_poly.type
_entity_poly.pdbx_seq_one_letter_code
_entity_poly.pdbx_strand_id
1 'polypeptide(L)'
;MVEEGYPKETRDRPEKDPAKCDISKLNEKDYEALIKCSEVIEKLTSYGVRSVLVQEDGTYARWSNAGESWSGVRKAHKGKEDRLDADEVVLPISPERFKRIQGCLPYLPLFDMSYEAHARGYVPTAAAQKEWAVKQIEKIRGEEFEEKHK
;
A
#
# COMPACT_ATOMS: atom_id res chain seq x y z
N MET A 1 -18.31 20.06 28.48
CA MET A 1 -19.34 19.38 27.68
C MET A 1 -18.59 18.64 26.59
N VAL A 2 -18.42 17.33 26.77
CA VAL A 2 -17.86 16.46 25.73
C VAL A 2 -19.09 16.03 24.94
N GLU A 3 -19.28 16.55 23.73
CA GLU A 3 -20.30 16.01 22.85
C GLU A 3 -19.91 14.56 22.55
N GLU A 4 -20.64 13.62 23.14
CA GLU A 4 -20.65 12.22 22.72
C GLU A 4 -21.27 12.18 21.32
N GLY A 5 -20.45 12.50 20.32
CA GLY A 5 -20.79 12.38 18.92
C GLY A 5 -20.97 10.90 18.59
N TYR A 6 -22.21 10.50 18.36
CA TYR A 6 -22.56 9.23 17.72
C TYR A 6 -21.62 8.94 16.54
N PRO A 7 -21.20 7.68 16.33
CA PRO A 7 -20.33 7.35 15.22
C PRO A 7 -21.03 7.76 13.93
N LYS A 8 -20.47 8.75 13.23
CA LYS A 8 -20.90 9.11 11.87
C LYS A 8 -20.86 7.82 11.06
N GLU A 9 -21.99 7.47 10.43
CA GLU A 9 -22.07 6.34 9.51
C GLU A 9 -20.88 6.40 8.55
N THR A 10 -20.11 5.33 8.52
CA THR A 10 -18.99 5.18 7.59
C THR A 10 -19.56 5.28 6.20
N ARG A 11 -19.00 6.19 5.39
CA ARG A 11 -19.33 6.16 3.97
C ARG A 11 -18.75 4.88 3.41
N ASP A 12 -19.58 4.12 2.71
CA ASP A 12 -19.07 3.02 1.89
C ASP A 12 -17.96 3.58 1.02
N ARG A 13 -16.79 2.94 1.08
CA ARG A 13 -15.70 3.27 0.18
C ARG A 13 -16.28 3.11 -1.23
N PRO A 14 -16.21 4.14 -2.10
CA PRO A 14 -16.64 3.96 -3.47
C PRO A 14 -15.86 2.76 -4.01
N GLU A 15 -16.58 1.76 -4.55
CA GLU A 15 -15.93 0.70 -5.31
C GLU A 15 -14.96 1.37 -6.27
N LYS A 16 -13.71 0.91 -6.23
CA LYS A 16 -12.57 1.52 -6.90
C LYS A 16 -13.01 2.03 -8.27
N ASP A 17 -12.90 3.34 -8.49
CA ASP A 17 -13.46 3.97 -9.68
C ASP A 17 -13.09 3.17 -10.94
N PRO A 18 -14.07 2.53 -11.61
CA PRO A 18 -13.81 1.69 -12.77
C PRO A 18 -13.14 2.48 -13.89
N ALA A 19 -13.25 3.82 -13.90
CA ALA A 19 -12.55 4.67 -14.85
C ALA A 19 -11.01 4.59 -14.73
N LYS A 20 -10.46 4.11 -13.60
CA LYS A 20 -9.00 3.93 -13.45
C LYS A 20 -8.49 2.64 -14.08
N CYS A 21 -9.33 1.61 -14.28
CA CYS A 21 -8.91 0.30 -14.78
C CYS A 21 -9.68 -0.08 -16.06
N ASP A 22 -9.04 0.09 -17.22
CA ASP A 22 -9.60 -0.37 -18.50
C ASP A 22 -9.19 -1.83 -18.77
N ILE A 23 -9.99 -2.75 -18.25
CA ILE A 23 -9.79 -4.21 -18.36
C ILE A 23 -9.75 -4.66 -19.85
N SER A 24 -10.43 -3.93 -20.75
CA SER A 24 -10.46 -4.27 -22.18
C SER A 24 -9.10 -4.18 -22.87
N LYS A 25 -8.15 -3.45 -22.28
CA LYS A 25 -6.78 -3.27 -22.79
C LYS A 25 -5.77 -4.27 -22.23
N LEU A 26 -6.19 -5.16 -21.33
CA LEU A 26 -5.31 -6.13 -20.67
C LEU A 26 -5.26 -7.44 -21.46
N ASN A 27 -4.06 -8.00 -21.59
CA ASN A 27 -3.86 -9.36 -22.10
C ASN A 27 -3.64 -10.36 -20.94
N GLU A 28 -3.59 -11.66 -21.28
CA GLU A 28 -3.36 -12.76 -20.32
C GLU A 28 -2.16 -12.52 -19.39
N LYS A 29 -1.04 -12.05 -19.94
CA LYS A 29 0.18 -11.76 -19.16
C LYS A 29 0.03 -10.56 -18.23
N ASP A 30 -0.88 -9.64 -18.54
CA ASP A 30 -1.21 -8.51 -17.67
C ASP A 30 -2.11 -8.98 -16.51
N TYR A 31 -3.01 -9.94 -16.74
CA TYR A 31 -3.81 -10.58 -15.67
C TYR A 31 -2.95 -11.39 -14.69
N GLU A 32 -2.03 -12.20 -15.21
CA GLU A 32 -1.06 -12.92 -14.36
C GLU A 32 -0.22 -11.97 -13.52
N ALA A 33 0.19 -10.85 -14.12
CA ALA A 33 0.93 -9.80 -13.43
C ALA A 33 0.10 -9.13 -12.34
N LEU A 34 -1.19 -8.90 -12.56
CA LEU A 34 -2.09 -8.34 -11.56
C LEU A 34 -2.20 -9.22 -10.32
N ILE A 35 -2.35 -10.54 -10.51
CA ILE A 35 -2.41 -11.49 -9.39
C ILE A 35 -1.12 -11.41 -8.57
N LYS A 36 0.03 -11.56 -9.23
CA LYS A 36 1.35 -11.50 -8.56
C LYS A 36 1.59 -10.18 -7.83
N CYS A 37 1.24 -9.05 -8.45
CA CYS A 37 1.40 -7.75 -7.81
C CYS A 37 0.46 -7.57 -6.63
N SER A 38 -0.76 -8.08 -6.70
CA SER A 38 -1.74 -7.99 -5.62
C SER A 38 -1.24 -8.76 -4.38
N GLU A 39 -0.73 -9.98 -4.56
CA GLU A 39 -0.15 -10.77 -3.47
C GLU A 39 1.03 -10.06 -2.79
N VAL A 40 1.82 -9.27 -3.53
CA VAL A 40 2.93 -8.49 -2.99
C VAL A 40 2.41 -7.26 -2.23
N ILE A 41 1.39 -6.57 -2.75
CA ILE A 41 0.79 -5.38 -2.12
C ILE A 41 0.04 -5.74 -0.83
N GLU A 42 -0.69 -6.85 -0.82
CA GLU A 42 -1.44 -7.31 0.35
C GLU A 42 -0.56 -7.60 1.56
N LYS A 43 0.72 -7.95 1.33
CA LYS A 43 1.70 -8.17 2.40
C LYS A 43 2.22 -6.88 3.02
N LEU A 44 1.89 -5.70 2.47
CA LEU A 44 2.30 -4.40 3.00
C LEU A 44 1.38 -3.96 4.15
N THR A 45 1.58 -4.58 5.31
CA THR A 45 0.76 -4.35 6.50
C THR A 45 1.53 -3.71 7.66
N SER A 46 2.76 -3.25 7.44
CA SER A 46 3.63 -2.67 8.47
C SER A 46 4.12 -1.28 8.08
N TYR A 47 4.12 -0.36 9.06
CA TYR A 47 4.69 0.97 8.91
C TYR A 47 6.21 0.96 9.11
N GLY A 48 6.88 1.92 8.47
CA GLY A 48 8.30 2.19 8.65
C GLY A 48 9.14 1.89 7.41
N VAL A 49 10.42 2.26 7.52
CA VAL A 49 11.42 1.98 6.49
C VAL A 49 11.85 0.53 6.63
N ARG A 50 11.81 -0.23 5.54
CA ARG A 50 12.25 -1.62 5.51
C ARG A 50 13.35 -1.83 4.48
N SER A 51 14.35 -2.63 4.81
CA SER A 51 15.32 -3.12 3.82
C SER A 51 14.72 -4.29 3.06
N VAL A 52 14.81 -4.26 1.73
CA VAL A 52 14.36 -5.35 0.86
C VAL A 52 15.47 -5.73 -0.08
N LEU A 53 15.81 -7.03 -0.09
CA LEU A 53 16.64 -7.62 -1.14
C LEU A 53 15.77 -7.97 -2.34
N VAL A 54 16.02 -7.30 -3.47
CA VAL A 54 15.29 -7.50 -4.71
C VAL A 54 15.59 -8.89 -5.28
N GLN A 55 14.58 -9.78 -5.27
CA GLN A 55 14.73 -11.18 -5.70
C GLN A 55 14.74 -11.34 -7.23
N GLU A 56 14.09 -10.43 -7.95
CA GLU A 56 13.99 -10.43 -9.40
C GLU A 56 13.89 -9.00 -9.96
N ASP A 57 14.23 -8.82 -11.24
CA ASP A 57 14.07 -7.53 -11.92
C ASP A 57 12.61 -7.08 -11.91
N GLY A 58 12.38 -5.80 -11.62
CA GLY A 58 11.03 -5.33 -11.36
C GLY A 58 10.86 -3.82 -11.48
N THR A 59 9.85 -3.30 -10.79
CA THR A 59 9.50 -1.88 -10.77
C THR A 59 9.28 -1.42 -9.34
N TYR A 60 9.91 -0.30 -8.95
CA TYR A 60 9.54 0.40 -7.72
C TYR A 60 8.22 1.15 -7.97
N ALA A 61 7.20 0.77 -7.22
CA ALA A 61 5.92 1.42 -7.19
C ALA A 61 5.74 2.16 -5.86
N ARG A 62 5.15 3.35 -5.91
CA ARG A 62 4.82 4.16 -4.74
C ARG A 62 3.33 4.49 -4.74
N TRP A 63 2.69 4.31 -3.60
CA TRP A 63 1.31 4.66 -3.36
C TRP A 63 1.17 6.13 -2.95
N SER A 64 0.15 6.81 -3.46
CA SER A 64 -0.25 8.14 -2.99
C SER A 64 -1.60 8.07 -2.29
N ASN A 65 -1.64 8.38 -0.99
CA ASN A 65 -2.90 8.50 -0.24
C ASN A 65 -3.80 9.63 -0.81
N ALA A 66 -3.17 10.76 -1.18
CA ALA A 66 -3.89 11.90 -1.75
C ALA A 66 -4.53 11.54 -3.10
N GLY A 67 -3.79 10.89 -4.01
CA GLY A 67 -4.29 10.51 -5.33
C GLY A 67 -5.06 9.18 -5.40
N GLU A 68 -5.03 8.39 -4.33
CA GLU A 68 -5.54 7.01 -4.30
C GLU A 68 -5.04 6.21 -5.50
N SER A 69 -3.72 6.24 -5.72
CA SER A 69 -3.13 5.72 -6.93
C SER A 69 -1.69 5.27 -6.72
N TRP A 70 -1.32 4.22 -7.46
CA TRP A 70 0.06 3.81 -7.64
C TRP A 70 0.74 4.64 -8.72
N SER A 71 2.02 4.92 -8.52
CA SER A 71 2.91 5.50 -9.53
C SER A 71 4.22 4.72 -9.61
N GLY A 72 4.76 4.59 -10.82
CA GLY A 72 5.96 3.81 -11.09
C GLY A 72 7.16 4.75 -11.15
N VAL A 73 8.10 4.58 -10.23
CA VAL A 73 9.16 5.57 -10.02
C VAL A 73 10.42 5.21 -10.83
N ARG A 74 10.84 3.93 -10.79
CA ARG A 74 12.06 3.46 -11.47
C ARG A 74 12.12 1.94 -11.59
N LYS A 75 13.08 1.42 -12.38
CA LYS A 75 13.36 -0.01 -12.51
C LYS A 75 14.08 -0.56 -11.27
N ALA A 76 13.68 -1.75 -10.82
CA ALA A 76 14.36 -2.53 -9.79
C ALA A 76 15.24 -3.61 -10.42
N HIS A 77 16.41 -3.82 -9.82
CA HIS A 77 17.41 -4.76 -10.31
C HIS A 77 17.64 -5.85 -9.28
N LYS A 78 17.62 -7.11 -9.75
CA LYS A 78 17.88 -8.27 -8.91
C LYS A 78 19.22 -8.15 -8.16
N GLY A 79 19.21 -8.59 -6.90
CA GLY A 79 20.38 -8.64 -6.03
C GLY A 79 20.73 -7.30 -5.38
N LYS A 80 19.97 -6.24 -5.67
CA LYS A 80 20.13 -4.96 -5.00
C LYS A 80 19.34 -4.97 -3.68
N GLU A 81 19.99 -4.52 -2.62
CA GLU A 81 19.32 -4.17 -1.38
C GLU A 81 18.96 -2.68 -1.41
N ASP A 82 17.69 -2.37 -1.15
CA ASP A 82 17.22 -0.99 -1.04
C ASP A 82 16.36 -0.82 0.20
N ARG A 83 16.32 0.42 0.69
CA ARG A 83 15.42 0.85 1.76
C ARG A 83 14.15 1.40 1.12
N LEU A 84 13.00 0.88 1.53
CA LEU A 84 11.67 1.26 1.05
C LEU A 84 10.87 1.89 2.18
N ASP A 85 10.17 2.97 1.87
CA ASP A 85 9.19 3.56 2.76
C ASP A 85 7.90 2.70 2.83
N ALA A 86 7.00 3.04 3.76
CA ALA A 86 5.76 2.31 4.02
C ALA A 86 4.79 2.31 2.81
N ASP A 87 4.88 3.32 1.96
CA ASP A 87 4.10 3.51 0.74
C ASP A 87 4.80 2.97 -0.52
N GLU A 88 6.00 2.41 -0.39
CA GLU A 88 6.79 1.90 -1.50
C GLU A 88 6.82 0.37 -1.54
N VAL A 89 6.93 -0.19 -2.75
CA VAL A 89 7.05 -1.63 -2.98
C VAL A 89 7.80 -1.93 -4.27
N VAL A 90 8.48 -3.09 -4.32
CA VAL A 90 9.05 -3.62 -5.56
C VAL A 90 8.09 -4.66 -6.12
N LEU A 91 7.57 -4.39 -7.31
CA LEU A 91 6.69 -5.30 -8.02
C LEU A 91 7.50 -6.12 -9.04
N PRO A 92 7.24 -7.43 -9.18
CA PRO A 92 8.00 -8.35 -10.04
C PRO A 92 7.59 -8.23 -11.52
N ILE A 93 7.54 -7.01 -12.03
CA ILE A 93 7.11 -6.70 -13.40
C ILE A 93 7.91 -5.54 -13.98
N SER A 94 7.96 -5.47 -15.31
CA SER A 94 8.63 -4.36 -16.00
C SER A 94 7.87 -3.04 -15.83
N PRO A 95 8.56 -1.88 -15.90
CA PRO A 95 7.91 -0.58 -15.81
C PRO A 95 6.80 -0.36 -16.86
N GLU A 96 6.97 -0.92 -18.06
CA GLU A 96 6.00 -0.84 -19.15
C GLU A 96 4.73 -1.61 -18.82
N ARG A 97 4.86 -2.80 -18.20
CA ARG A 97 3.71 -3.57 -17.75
C ARG A 97 3.02 -2.88 -16.58
N PHE A 98 3.79 -2.37 -15.62
CA PHE A 98 3.26 -1.61 -14.51
C PHE A 98 2.37 -0.45 -15.00
N LYS A 99 2.82 0.35 -15.97
CA LYS A 99 2.04 1.47 -16.52
C LYS A 99 0.68 1.04 -17.09
N ARG A 100 0.58 -0.18 -17.66
CA ARG A 100 -0.68 -0.72 -18.18
C ARG A 100 -1.63 -1.15 -17.06
N ILE A 101 -1.11 -1.75 -16.00
CA ILE A 101 -1.93 -2.40 -14.96
C ILE A 101 -2.10 -1.56 -13.69
N GLN A 102 -1.35 -0.47 -13.51
CA GLN A 102 -1.31 0.31 -12.25
C GLN A 102 -2.68 0.78 -11.76
N GLY A 103 -3.58 1.11 -12.69
CA GLY A 103 -4.94 1.53 -12.37
C GLY A 103 -5.84 0.39 -11.89
N CYS A 104 -5.43 -0.86 -12.11
CA CYS A 104 -6.12 -2.08 -11.71
C CYS A 104 -5.56 -2.68 -10.41
N LEU A 105 -4.36 -2.29 -9.96
CA LEU A 105 -3.76 -2.77 -8.71
C LEU A 105 -4.55 -2.39 -7.45
N PRO A 106 -4.66 -3.26 -6.44
CA PRO A 106 -5.43 -2.96 -5.22
C PRO A 106 -4.89 -1.73 -4.49
N TYR A 107 -5.71 -1.17 -3.59
CA TYR A 107 -5.28 -0.13 -2.67
C TYR A 107 -4.12 -0.63 -1.80
N LEU A 108 -3.23 0.27 -1.37
CA LEU A 108 -2.30 -0.04 -0.30
C LEU A 108 -3.10 -0.36 0.98
N PRO A 109 -2.93 -1.52 1.63
CA PRO A 109 -3.68 -1.85 2.84
C PRO A 109 -3.54 -0.80 3.95
N LEU A 110 -2.36 -0.18 4.07
CA LEU A 110 -2.10 0.89 5.04
C LEU A 110 -2.89 2.19 4.78
N PHE A 111 -3.52 2.36 3.62
CA PHE A 111 -4.32 3.55 3.32
C PHE A 111 -5.48 3.72 4.32
N ASP A 112 -6.06 2.63 4.79
CA ASP A 112 -7.24 2.66 5.65
C ASP A 112 -6.92 3.22 7.04
N MET A 113 -5.65 3.18 7.41
CA MET A 113 -5.08 3.75 8.62
C MET A 113 -4.50 5.16 8.41
N SER A 114 -4.65 5.75 7.21
CA SER A 114 -4.13 7.08 6.89
C SER A 114 -5.05 8.20 7.36
N TYR A 115 -4.46 9.38 7.58
CA TYR A 115 -5.21 10.61 7.85
C TYR A 115 -6.18 10.93 6.70
N GLU A 116 -5.78 10.67 5.45
CA GLU A 116 -6.62 10.90 4.27
C GLU A 116 -7.89 10.05 4.27
N ALA A 117 -7.80 8.76 4.60
CA ALA A 117 -8.97 7.88 4.68
C ALA A 117 -9.97 8.34 5.75
N HIS A 118 -9.46 8.81 6.89
CA HIS A 118 -10.27 9.42 7.94
C HIS A 118 -10.93 10.72 7.52
N ALA A 119 -10.16 11.64 6.92
CA ALA A 119 -10.67 12.93 6.48
C ALA A 119 -11.80 12.76 5.42
N ARG A 120 -11.75 11.69 4.64
CA ARG A 120 -12.79 11.31 3.67
C ARG A 120 -13.98 10.56 4.26
N GLY A 121 -13.88 10.11 5.51
CA GLY A 121 -14.95 9.38 6.20
C GLY A 121 -15.08 7.91 5.80
N TYR A 122 -14.03 7.31 5.23
CA TYR A 122 -14.02 5.89 4.83
C TYR A 122 -13.88 4.95 6.02
N VAL A 123 -13.22 5.41 7.10
CA VAL A 123 -12.96 4.60 8.30
C VAL A 123 -13.29 5.42 9.55
N PRO A 124 -13.97 4.86 10.56
CA PRO A 124 -14.23 5.57 11.81
C PRO A 124 -12.92 6.01 12.45
N THR A 125 -12.86 7.26 12.90
CA THR A 125 -11.64 7.85 13.49
C THR A 125 -11.07 6.98 14.61
N ALA A 126 -11.91 6.52 15.53
CA ALA A 126 -11.48 5.67 16.65
C ALA A 126 -10.92 4.31 16.20
N ALA A 127 -11.47 3.72 15.12
CA ALA A 127 -11.05 2.41 14.62
C ALA A 127 -9.64 2.48 14.02
N ALA A 128 -9.40 3.40 13.08
CA ALA A 128 -8.08 3.47 12.45
C ALA A 128 -7.02 4.17 13.33
N GLN A 129 -7.39 5.05 14.28
CA GLN A 129 -6.46 5.48 15.33
C GLN A 129 -5.98 4.30 16.19
N LYS A 130 -6.89 3.41 16.59
CA LYS A 130 -6.54 2.21 17.34
C LYS A 130 -5.62 1.29 16.54
N GLU A 131 -5.95 1.06 15.27
CA GLU A 131 -5.15 0.18 14.40
C GLU A 131 -3.76 0.76 14.12
N TRP A 132 -3.68 2.06 13.83
CA TRP A 132 -2.41 2.78 13.69
C TRP A 132 -1.57 2.69 14.97
N ALA A 133 -2.18 2.92 16.15
CA ALA A 133 -1.47 2.83 17.42
C ALA A 133 -0.93 1.41 17.68
N VAL A 134 -1.70 0.37 17.37
CA VAL A 134 -1.24 -1.03 17.43
C VAL A 134 -0.02 -1.23 16.54
N LYS A 135 -0.06 -0.74 15.30
CA LYS A 135 1.06 -0.87 14.36
C LYS A 135 2.30 -0.09 14.77
N GLN A 136 2.15 1.08 15.40
CA GLN A 136 3.29 1.81 15.97
C GLN A 136 3.93 1.06 17.14
N ILE A 137 3.13 0.44 18.01
CA ILE A 137 3.66 -0.40 19.11
C ILE A 137 4.38 -1.62 18.55
N GLU A 138 3.84 -2.30 17.54
CA GLU A 138 4.50 -3.41 16.85
C GLU A 138 5.86 -2.99 16.28
N LYS A 139 5.91 -1.82 15.63
CA LYS A 139 7.14 -1.24 15.11
C LYS A 139 8.18 -1.02 16.22
N ILE A 140 7.82 -0.29 17.27
CA ILE A 140 8.73 0.03 18.39
C ILE A 140 9.28 -1.25 19.01
N ARG A 141 8.42 -2.25 19.25
CA ARG A 141 8.84 -3.55 19.80
C ARG A 141 9.79 -4.30 18.87
N GLY A 142 9.58 -4.23 17.56
CA GLY A 142 10.49 -4.79 16.57
C GLY A 142 11.86 -4.12 16.59
N GLU A 143 11.89 -2.78 16.61
CA GLU A 143 13.12 -1.98 16.68
C GLU A 143 13.90 -2.26 17.98
N GLU A 144 13.23 -2.29 19.14
CA GLU A 144 13.85 -2.63 20.43
C GLU A 144 14.44 -4.05 20.46
N PHE A 145 13.80 -5.01 19.79
CA PHE A 145 14.29 -6.38 19.70
C PHE A 145 15.55 -6.47 18.83
N GLU A 146 15.57 -5.79 17.68
CA GLU A 146 16.75 -5.72 16.81
C GLU A 146 17.94 -5.04 17.49
N GLU A 147 17.70 -3.97 18.26
CA GLU A 147 18.77 -3.29 19.01
C GLU A 147 19.40 -4.17 20.10
N LYS A 148 18.60 -5.00 20.79
CA LYS A 148 19.10 -5.90 21.84
C LYS A 148 19.87 -7.11 21.31
N HIS A 149 19.70 -7.45 20.04
CA HIS A 149 20.26 -8.65 19.42
C HIS A 149 21.27 -8.34 18.29
N LYS A 150 21.65 -7.08 18.14
CA LYS A 150 22.85 -6.65 17.42
C LYS A 150 24.07 -6.65 18.33
#